data_AF-A0A9R0JF69-F1
#
_entry.id   AF-A0A9R0JF69-F1
#
_cell.length_a   1.000
_cell.length_b   1.000
_cell.length_c   1.000
_cell.angle_alpha   90.00
_cell.angle_beta   90.00
_cell.angle_gamma   90.00
#
_symmetry.space_group_name_H-M   'P 1'
#
loop_
_entity.id
_entity.type
_entity.pdbx_description
1 polymer ?
#
loop_
_entity_poly.entity_id
_entity_poly.type
_entity_poly.pdbx_seq_one_letter_code
_entity_poly.pdbx_strand_id
1 'polypeptide(L)'
;MSVMEYANKFMELSRFAPELVSTEQSRMNHFERGLHLKYQDRLATQRFTSYQDMVDIAVNVERVVLLREAQNVGDKRKNDNQNHGGAKRPNQGNHNYRRDQGYNDRAARSVWCAKCGKRNHNESECRA
;
A
#
# COMPACT_ATOMS: atom_id res chain seq x y z
N MET A 1 14.93 15.98 -2.29
CA MET A 1 16.35 15.58 -2.29
C MET A 1 16.36 14.08 -2.44
N SER A 2 17.10 13.56 -3.42
CA SER A 2 17.30 12.12 -3.58
C SER A 2 18.13 11.56 -2.42
N VAL A 3 18.09 10.25 -2.22
CA VAL A 3 18.92 9.59 -1.20
C VAL A 3 20.41 9.85 -1.45
N MET A 4 20.85 9.84 -2.71
CA MET A 4 22.24 10.09 -3.07
C MET A 4 22.67 11.54 -2.78
N GLU A 5 21.83 12.51 -3.13
CA GLU A 5 22.08 13.92 -2.80
C GLU A 5 22.17 14.13 -1.28
N TYR A 6 21.27 13.49 -0.53
CA TYR A 6 21.29 13.54 0.92
C TYR A 6 22.55 12.89 1.50
N ALA A 7 22.97 11.73 1.00
CA ALA A 7 24.20 11.06 1.44
C ALA A 7 25.44 11.94 1.25
N ASN A 8 25.55 12.62 0.10
CA ASN A 8 26.65 13.56 -0.15
C ASN A 8 26.63 14.73 0.84
N LYS A 9 25.46 15.33 1.07
CA LYS A 9 25.30 16.44 2.01
C LYS A 9 25.55 16.01 3.46
N PHE A 10 25.13 14.80 3.83
CA PHE A 10 25.39 14.21 5.13
C PHE A 10 26.90 14.06 5.36
N MET A 11 27.64 13.55 4.37
CA MET A 11 29.11 13.44 4.45
C MET A 11 29.79 14.80 4.60
N GLU A 12 29.33 15.81 3.86
CA GLU A 12 29.83 17.19 3.99
C GLU A 12 29.61 17.74 5.40
N LEU A 13 28.39 17.61 5.91
CA LEU A 13 28.01 18.13 7.23
C LEU A 13 28.67 17.36 8.38
N SER A 14 28.97 16.07 8.18
CA SER A 14 29.62 15.23 9.18
C SER A 14 30.99 15.75 9.61
N ARG A 15 31.65 16.56 8.78
CA ARG A 15 32.93 17.21 9.07
C ARG A 15 32.85 18.23 10.21
N PHE A 16 31.67 18.80 10.44
CA PHE A 16 31.44 19.80 11.49
C PHE A 16 31.08 19.19 12.85
N ALA A 17 30.72 17.91 12.87
CA ALA A 17 30.34 17.18 14.09
C ALA A 17 30.85 15.72 14.03
N PRO A 18 32.18 15.50 13.91
CA PRO A 18 32.76 14.17 13.74
C PRO A 18 32.46 13.23 14.92
N GLU A 19 32.22 13.78 16.11
CA GLU A 19 31.84 13.01 17.31
C GLU A 19 30.52 12.25 17.13
N LEU A 20 29.56 12.82 16.39
CA LEU A 20 28.25 12.22 16.13
C LEU A 20 28.32 11.06 15.14
N VAL A 21 29.36 11.00 14.31
CA VAL A 21 29.56 9.96 13.28
C VAL A 21 30.84 9.16 13.51
N SER A 22 31.32 9.15 14.76
CA SER A 22 32.60 8.56 15.17
C SER A 22 32.68 7.05 14.92
N THR A 23 31.55 6.35 15.01
CA THR A 23 31.43 4.93 14.68
C THR A 23 30.55 4.72 13.46
N GLU A 24 30.78 3.64 12.72
CA GLU A 24 29.92 3.24 11.59
C GLU A 24 28.46 3.10 12.03
N GLN A 25 28.20 2.52 13.21
CA GLN A 25 26.85 2.41 13.73
C GLN A 25 26.20 3.77 14.01
N SER A 26 26.94 4.70 14.62
CA SER A 26 26.42 6.05 14.87
C SER A 26 26.14 6.78 13.56
N ARG A 27 27.06 6.65 12.58
CA ARG A 27 26.91 7.21 11.24
C ARG A 27 25.66 6.68 10.54
N MET A 28 25.45 5.36 10.53
CA MET A 28 24.27 4.71 9.96
C MET A 28 22.99 5.19 10.65
N ASN A 29 22.97 5.20 11.99
CA ASN A 29 21.80 5.65 12.76
C ASN A 29 21.43 7.11 12.46
N HIS A 30 22.42 8.00 12.38
CA HIS A 30 22.20 9.41 12.05
C HIS A 30 21.73 9.59 10.61
N PHE A 31 22.32 8.85 9.68
CA PHE A 31 21.91 8.87 8.28
C PHE A 31 20.45 8.43 8.13
N GLU A 32 20.08 7.26 8.67
CA GLU A 32 18.74 6.70 8.60
C GLU A 32 17.69 7.66 9.18
N ARG A 33 17.98 8.25 10.35
CA ARG A 33 17.08 9.22 11.01
C ARG A 33 16.77 10.45 10.16
N GLY A 34 17.71 10.88 9.31
CA GLY A 34 17.50 12.03 8.43
C GLY A 34 16.89 11.69 7.07
N LEU A 35 16.64 10.41 6.76
CA LEU A 35 15.91 10.01 5.56
C LEU A 35 14.41 10.27 5.69
N HIS A 36 13.71 10.32 4.55
CA HIS A 36 12.25 10.31 4.57
C HIS A 36 11.70 9.00 5.14
N LEU A 37 10.62 9.09 5.92
CA LEU A 37 10.00 7.94 6.60
C LEU A 37 9.63 6.79 5.63
N LYS A 38 9.21 7.12 4.40
CA LYS A 38 8.89 6.13 3.36
C LYS A 38 10.08 5.24 2.96
N TYR A 39 11.30 5.72 3.16
CA TYR A 39 12.53 4.95 2.97
C TYR A 39 12.93 4.25 4.26
N GLN A 40 12.84 4.93 5.41
CA GLN A 40 13.15 4.36 6.73
C GLN A 40 12.36 3.06 7.00
N ASP A 41 11.05 3.05 6.71
CA ASP A 41 10.20 1.85 6.90
C ASP A 41 10.74 0.61 6.17
N ARG A 42 11.32 0.80 4.99
CA ARG A 42 11.94 -0.28 4.21
C ARG A 42 13.32 -0.65 4.74
N LEU A 43 14.07 0.30 5.27
CA LEU A 43 15.41 0.08 5.80
C LEU A 43 15.40 -0.56 7.20
N ALA A 44 14.39 -0.28 8.02
CA ALA A 44 14.27 -0.74 9.40
C ALA A 44 14.26 -2.27 9.57
N THR A 45 13.88 -2.99 8.51
CA THR A 45 13.87 -4.47 8.50
C THR A 45 15.19 -5.07 8.00
N GLN A 46 16.09 -4.25 7.46
CA GLN A 46 17.36 -4.69 6.90
C GLN A 46 18.48 -4.61 7.93
N ARG A 47 19.48 -5.48 7.75
CA ARG A 47 20.73 -5.44 8.49
C ARG A 47 21.81 -4.91 7.56
N PHE A 48 22.57 -3.94 8.07
CA PHE A 48 23.64 -3.28 7.35
C PHE A 48 24.96 -3.59 8.01
N THR A 49 25.99 -3.80 7.20
CA THR A 49 27.34 -4.08 7.68
C THR A 49 28.23 -2.83 7.68
N SER A 50 27.86 -1.81 6.91
CA SER A 50 28.55 -0.53 6.81
C SER A 50 27.62 0.58 6.34
N TYR A 51 28.06 1.82 6.49
CA TYR A 51 27.40 3.00 5.95
C TYR A 51 27.23 2.93 4.43
N GLN A 52 28.25 2.47 3.71
CA GLN A 52 28.16 2.34 2.25
C GLN A 52 27.08 1.34 1.82
N ASP A 53 27.05 0.18 2.47
CA ASP A 53 26.02 -0.85 2.27
C ASP A 53 24.61 -0.29 2.52
N MET A 54 24.44 0.49 3.59
CA MET A 54 23.17 1.19 3.86
C MET A 54 22.80 2.20 2.77
N VAL A 55 23.75 2.99 2.26
CA VAL A 55 23.51 3.97 1.18
C VAL A 55 23.09 3.27 -0.11
N ASP A 56 23.78 2.19 -0.50
CA ASP A 56 23.50 1.45 -1.73
C ASP A 56 22.08 0.84 -1.69
N ILE A 57 21.72 0.23 -0.55
CA ILE A 57 20.37 -0.30 -0.34
C ILE A 57 19.34 0.83 -0.32
N ALA A 58 19.61 1.96 0.32
CA ALA A 58 18.70 3.10 0.39
C ALA A 58 18.42 3.71 -0.99
N VAL A 59 19.42 3.79 -1.86
CA VAL A 59 19.25 4.23 -3.26
C VAL A 59 18.34 3.26 -4.03
N ASN A 60 18.52 1.95 -3.84
CA ASN A 60 17.63 0.96 -4.45
C ASN A 60 16.19 1.03 -3.89
N VAL A 61 16.04 1.26 -2.58
CA VAL A 61 14.74 1.50 -1.93
C VAL A 61 14.05 2.70 -2.55
N GLU A 62 14.75 3.84 -2.70
CA GLU A 62 14.20 5.03 -3.36
C GLU A 62 13.71 4.71 -4.78
N ARG A 63 14.54 4.04 -5.59
CA ARG A 63 14.16 3.62 -6.95
C ARG A 63 12.88 2.79 -6.94
N VAL A 64 12.76 1.79 -6.07
CA VAL A 64 11.57 0.92 -5.98
C VAL A 64 10.34 1.70 -5.51
N VAL A 65 10.50 2.61 -4.55
CA VAL A 65 9.41 3.46 -4.06
C VAL A 65 8.89 4.36 -5.19
N LEU A 66 9.78 5.03 -5.93
CA LEU A 66 9.39 5.90 -7.04
C LEU A 66 8.67 5.13 -8.16
N LEU A 67 9.12 3.92 -8.50
CA LEU A 67 8.46 3.06 -9.48
C LEU A 67 7.03 2.69 -9.05
N ARG A 68 6.84 2.34 -7.77
CA ARG A 68 5.51 2.03 -7.21
C ARG A 68 4.60 3.25 -7.20
N GLU A 69 5.14 4.42 -6.81
CA GLU A 69 4.42 5.69 -6.85
C GLU A 69 3.96 6.01 -8.29
N ALA A 70 4.82 5.83 -9.29
CA ALA A 70 4.48 6.05 -10.69
C ALA A 70 3.37 5.10 -11.22
N GLN A 71 3.41 3.82 -10.84
CA GLN A 71 2.37 2.85 -11.19
C GLN A 71 1.00 3.23 -10.59
N ASN A 72 0.97 3.65 -9.33
CA ASN A 72 -0.26 4.06 -8.65
C ASN A 72 -0.90 5.32 -9.27
N VAL A 73 -0.13 6.19 -9.93
CA VAL A 73 -0.68 7.32 -10.69
C VAL A 73 -1.41 6.85 -11.96
N GLY A 74 -0.94 5.78 -12.59
CA GLY A 74 -1.60 5.16 -13.76
C GLY A 74 -2.97 4.59 -13.42
N ASP A 75 -3.11 3.93 -12.28
CA ASP A 75 -4.39 3.35 -11.85
C ASP A 75 -5.43 4.41 -11.47
N LYS A 76 -4.99 5.53 -10.86
CA LYS A 76 -5.90 6.65 -10.56
C LYS A 76 -6.47 7.29 -11.82
N ARG A 77 -5.69 7.41 -12.90
CA ARG A 77 -6.17 7.93 -14.20
C ARG A 77 -7.16 7.00 -14.90
N LYS A 78 -7.19 5.71 -14.57
CA LYS A 78 -8.13 4.74 -15.15
C LYS A 78 -9.50 4.76 -14.47
N ASN A 79 -9.58 5.26 -13.24
CA ASN A 79 -10.83 5.37 -12.47
C ASN A 79 -11.59 6.68 -12.76
N ASP A 80 -10.88 7.77 -13.05
CA ASP A 80 -11.52 9.07 -13.32
C ASP A 80 -12.30 9.08 -14.66
N ASN A 81 -11.94 8.20 -15.60
CA ASN A 81 -12.59 8.14 -16.92
C ASN A 81 -13.84 7.23 -16.97
N GLN A 82 -14.36 6.77 -15.83
CA GLN A 82 -15.62 6.01 -15.77
C GLN A 82 -16.83 6.85 -15.31
N ASN A 83 -16.69 8.18 -15.15
CA ASN A 83 -17.81 9.03 -14.73
C ASN A 83 -18.17 10.17 -15.71
N HIS A 84 -17.86 10.03 -16.99
CA HIS A 84 -18.39 10.94 -18.02
C HIS A 84 -19.02 10.15 -19.17
N GLY A 85 -20.29 9.77 -18.98
CA GLY A 85 -21.06 9.14 -20.05
C GLY A 85 -22.43 8.66 -19.57
N GLY A 86 -23.34 9.60 -19.36
CA GLY A 86 -24.75 9.29 -19.16
C GLY A 86 -25.33 8.59 -20.39
N ALA A 87 -25.36 7.26 -20.38
CA ALA A 87 -26.20 6.47 -21.27
C ALA A 87 -27.50 6.14 -20.54
N LYS A 88 -28.55 6.90 -20.83
CA LYS A 88 -29.92 6.57 -20.43
C LYS A 88 -30.24 5.15 -20.94
N ARG A 89 -30.34 4.18 -20.04
CA ARG A 89 -30.93 2.87 -20.35
C ARG A 89 -32.39 3.15 -20.76
N PRO A 90 -32.86 2.75 -21.96
CA PRO A 90 -34.27 2.89 -22.27
C PRO A 90 -35.04 1.90 -21.42
N ASN A 91 -35.89 2.45 -20.55
CA ASN A 91 -36.91 1.73 -19.82
C ASN A 91 -37.95 1.20 -20.82
N GLN A 92 -37.79 -0.05 -21.27
CA GLN A 92 -38.91 -0.80 -21.85
C GLN A 92 -39.59 -1.53 -20.70
N GLY A 93 -40.65 -0.90 -20.19
CA GLY A 93 -41.53 -1.52 -19.20
C GLY A 93 -42.20 -2.76 -19.78
N ASN A 94 -42.26 -3.82 -18.97
CA ASN A 94 -43.33 -4.79 -19.09
C ASN A 94 -43.99 -4.91 -17.71
N HIS A 95 -45.14 -4.25 -17.58
CA HIS A 95 -46.04 -4.39 -16.44
C HIS A 95 -46.62 -5.80 -16.45
N ASN A 96 -46.49 -6.57 -15.36
CA ASN A 96 -47.56 -7.46 -14.91
C ASN A 96 -47.47 -7.77 -13.40
N TYR A 97 -48.38 -7.11 -12.67
CA TYR A 97 -49.17 -7.53 -11.51
C TYR A 97 -48.56 -8.23 -10.27
N ARG A 98 -48.75 -7.51 -9.13
CA ARG A 98 -49.11 -7.95 -7.76
C ARG A 98 -48.01 -8.59 -6.89
N ARG A 99 -47.58 -7.86 -5.84
CA ARG A 99 -48.05 -7.96 -4.42
C ARG A 99 -47.10 -8.92 -3.69
N ASP A 100 -46.34 -8.60 -2.65
CA ASP A 100 -46.62 -7.96 -1.37
C ASP A 100 -45.25 -7.89 -0.62
N GLN A 101 -45.09 -6.95 0.30
CA GLN A 101 -44.31 -7.05 1.56
C GLN A 101 -42.93 -7.76 1.60
N GLY A 102 -41.94 -7.04 2.14
CA GLY A 102 -41.00 -7.66 3.10
C GLY A 102 -39.52 -7.34 2.91
N TYR A 103 -39.06 -6.33 3.66
CA TYR A 103 -37.82 -6.31 4.45
C TYR A 103 -36.81 -7.49 4.26
N ASN A 104 -35.59 -7.16 3.83
CA ASN A 104 -34.27 -7.81 3.99
C ASN A 104 -33.55 -8.21 2.69
N ASP A 105 -32.74 -7.29 2.18
CA ASP A 105 -31.58 -7.59 1.33
C ASP A 105 -30.57 -8.47 2.09
N ARG A 106 -30.74 -9.79 1.98
CA ARG A 106 -29.75 -10.82 2.37
C ARG A 106 -29.15 -11.55 1.16
N ALA A 107 -28.98 -10.85 0.05
CA ALA A 107 -28.22 -11.37 -1.08
C ALA A 107 -26.75 -10.92 -0.98
N ALA A 108 -25.84 -11.90 -1.02
CA ALA A 108 -24.40 -11.77 -1.28
C ALA A 108 -23.42 -11.58 -0.10
N ARG A 109 -23.62 -12.29 1.02
CA ARG A 109 -22.45 -12.77 1.81
C ARG A 109 -22.29 -14.26 1.56
N SER A 110 -21.17 -14.64 0.97
CA SER A 110 -20.70 -16.02 0.85
C SER A 110 -20.57 -16.63 2.25
N VAL A 111 -21.65 -17.18 2.79
CA VAL A 111 -21.61 -17.79 4.11
C VAL A 111 -20.87 -19.13 4.00
N TRP A 112 -19.76 -19.19 4.73
CA TRP A 112 -18.93 -20.37 4.94
C TRP A 112 -19.47 -21.12 6.17
N CYS A 113 -19.85 -22.38 6.01
CA CYS A 113 -20.34 -23.20 7.12
C CYS A 113 -19.19 -23.80 7.91
N ALA A 114 -19.06 -23.47 9.20
CA ALA A 114 -18.00 -24.04 10.05
C ALA A 114 -18.24 -25.52 10.42
N LYS A 115 -19.48 -26.03 10.28
CA LYS A 115 -19.80 -27.45 10.54
C LYS A 115 -19.34 -28.41 9.46
N CYS A 116 -19.52 -28.07 8.18
CA CYS A 116 -19.20 -28.97 7.06
C CYS A 116 -18.18 -28.40 6.06
N GLY A 117 -17.70 -27.18 6.27
CA GLY A 117 -16.71 -26.52 5.41
C GLY A 117 -17.21 -26.11 4.02
N LYS A 118 -18.50 -26.28 3.71
CA LYS A 118 -19.08 -25.91 2.42
C LYS A 118 -19.58 -24.47 2.42
N ARG A 119 -19.49 -23.83 1.26
CA ARG A 119 -20.07 -22.51 0.98
C ARG A 119 -21.52 -22.68 0.50
N ASN A 120 -22.35 -21.65 0.66
CA ASN A 120 -23.75 -21.54 0.22
C ASN A 120 -24.82 -21.85 1.30
N HIS A 121 -24.45 -22.05 2.56
CA HIS A 121 -25.39 -22.10 3.69
C HIS A 121 -24.69 -21.72 4.99
N ASN A 122 -25.47 -21.36 6.01
CA ASN A 122 -24.97 -21.08 7.37
C ASN A 122 -25.05 -22.32 8.27
N GLU A 123 -24.55 -22.23 9.50
CA GLU A 123 -24.56 -23.37 10.43
C GLU A 123 -25.97 -23.86 10.81
N SER A 124 -26.97 -22.97 10.81
CA SER A 124 -28.36 -23.31 11.13
C SER A 124 -29.09 -24.09 10.02
N GLU A 125 -28.57 -24.02 8.79
CA GLU A 125 -29.13 -24.69 7.60
C GLU A 125 -28.37 -25.99 7.25
N CYS A 126 -27.35 -26.35 8.03
CA CYS A 126 -26.51 -27.52 7.79
C CYS A 126 -27.23 -28.80 8.25
N ARG A 127 -27.82 -29.54 7.30
CA ARG A 127 -28.29 -30.92 7.55
C ARG A 127 -27.14 -31.91 7.45
N ALA A 128 -26.98 -32.72 8.49
CA ALA A 128 -26.05 -33.85 8.53
C ALA A 128 -26.44 -34.91 7.50
#